data_AF-A0A8H2NNW0-F1
#
_entry.id   AF-A0A8H2NNW0-F1
#
_cell.length_a   1.000
_cell.length_b   1.000
_cell.length_c   1.000
_cell.angle_alpha   90.00
_cell.angle_beta   90.00
_cell.angle_gamma   90.00
#
_symmetry.space_group_name_H-M   'P 1'
#
loop_
_entity.id
_entity.type
_entity.pdbx_description
1 polymer ?
#
loop_
_entity_poly.entity_id
_entity_poly.type
_entity_poly.pdbx_seq_one_letter_code
_entity_poly.pdbx_strand_id
1 'polypeptide(L)'
;MAFGSFEVGVIQRTPVPQLNIDQRQNLARLARRAWSLKHTADSISETSHAFVLPVALRSRAGGFDKTELETELGKIQAEVDNIAFDLYAMTDADCEVGSGTVNGNEIVDADEDDEESELEVPSTDGLLAWAVGVAFGRFDLRIATGERPLPPDPEPFDPLPTKSPGMLPDGAQPFHAHQAILVDEQGHPHDLVHVVEEVLGLVNSLVPDDVRRWLRKEFFAFHLKFYSKSRRKAPVYWPIATVSGSYTLWLYYPRLSGQTLYTAINDFIEPKLKQLGNDVTVLRNKGTARSRDDEKQFEALQTLELELIELRDTLLKLAPTYKPNHDDGVQISAAPLWPLFRHKPWQKLLKDTWAKLEKGDYDWAHLAMNYWPERVRENCKTDKSLAIAHGLEDLYVELTKTSGGAKK
;
A
#
# COMPACT_ATOMS: atom_id res chain seq x y z
N MET A 1 14.96 10.26 -29.82
CA MET A 1 13.93 10.66 -28.84
C MET A 1 13.50 9.38 -28.16
N ALA A 2 13.60 9.31 -26.83
CA ALA A 2 13.06 8.17 -26.10
C ALA A 2 11.54 8.32 -26.05
N PHE A 3 10.84 7.33 -26.61
CA PHE A 3 9.39 7.21 -26.48
C PHE A 3 9.00 7.27 -24.99
N GLY A 4 7.99 8.08 -24.63
CA GLY A 4 7.52 8.23 -23.25
C GLY A 4 8.16 9.36 -22.41
N SER A 5 9.02 10.21 -23.00
CA SER A 5 9.58 11.38 -22.29
C SER A 5 8.90 12.70 -22.72
N PHE A 6 8.28 13.41 -21.78
CA PHE A 6 7.68 14.73 -22.02
C PHE A 6 8.76 15.82 -21.97
N GLU A 7 9.48 16.01 -23.07
CA GLU A 7 10.47 17.07 -23.19
C GLU A 7 9.79 18.40 -23.58
N VAL A 8 9.81 19.39 -22.68
CA VAL A 8 9.18 20.71 -22.89
C VAL A 8 9.59 21.34 -24.23
N GLY A 9 10.88 21.27 -24.58
CA GLY A 9 11.39 21.83 -25.83
C GLY A 9 10.91 21.08 -27.09
N VAL A 10 10.51 19.81 -26.98
CA VAL A 10 9.87 19.06 -28.08
C VAL A 10 8.41 19.45 -28.20
N ILE A 11 7.67 19.49 -27.08
CA ILE A 11 6.25 19.87 -27.05
C ILE A 11 6.04 21.28 -27.60
N GLN A 12 6.93 22.22 -27.27
CA GLN A 12 6.88 23.60 -27.80
C GLN A 12 7.08 23.68 -29.31
N ARG A 13 7.71 22.67 -29.93
CA ARG A 13 7.90 22.59 -31.38
C ARG A 13 6.76 21.88 -32.09
N THR A 14 5.81 21.29 -31.36
CA THR A 14 4.63 20.65 -31.95
C THR A 14 3.79 21.72 -32.65
N PRO A 15 3.55 21.61 -33.97
CA PRO A 15 2.71 22.57 -34.68
C PRO A 15 1.28 22.43 -34.17
N VAL A 16 0.72 23.48 -33.56
CA VAL A 16 -0.68 23.50 -33.09
C VAL A 16 -1.50 24.36 -34.06
N PRO A 17 -2.51 23.78 -34.73
CA PRO A 17 -3.36 24.51 -35.68
C PRO A 17 -4.19 25.59 -34.96
N GLN A 18 -4.59 26.62 -35.69
CA GLN A 18 -5.45 27.66 -35.13
C GLN A 18 -6.88 27.14 -34.97
N LEU A 19 -7.33 27.05 -33.72
CA LEU A 19 -8.68 26.63 -33.37
C LEU A 19 -9.67 27.80 -33.46
N ASN A 20 -10.81 27.58 -34.11
CA ASN A 20 -11.93 28.51 -34.01
C ASN A 20 -12.64 28.39 -32.64
N ILE A 21 -13.61 29.27 -32.38
CA ILE A 21 -14.30 29.33 -31.08
C ILE A 21 -15.08 28.04 -30.82
N ASP A 22 -15.79 27.52 -31.81
CA ASP A 22 -16.64 26.33 -31.67
C ASP A 22 -15.81 25.06 -31.42
N GLN A 23 -14.72 24.88 -32.16
CA GLN A 23 -13.76 23.79 -31.97
C GLN A 23 -13.13 23.84 -30.58
N ARG A 24 -12.73 25.03 -30.12
CA ARG A 24 -12.18 25.22 -28.78
C ARG A 24 -13.20 24.86 -27.70
N GLN A 25 -14.45 25.29 -27.85
CA GLN A 25 -15.52 24.96 -26.91
C GLN A 25 -15.84 23.47 -26.94
N ASN A 26 -15.86 22.84 -28.11
CA ASN A 26 -16.12 21.41 -28.24
C ASN A 26 -15.02 20.57 -27.60
N LEU A 27 -13.74 20.84 -27.94
CA LEU A 27 -12.60 20.16 -27.34
C LEU A 27 -12.56 20.35 -25.82
N ALA A 28 -12.87 21.55 -25.31
CA ALA A 28 -12.95 21.78 -23.86
C ALA A 28 -14.07 20.96 -23.20
N ARG A 29 -15.25 20.86 -23.84
CA ARG A 29 -16.37 20.03 -23.36
C ARG A 29 -15.99 18.55 -23.33
N LEU A 30 -15.39 18.05 -24.40
CA LEU A 30 -14.93 16.66 -24.53
C LEU A 30 -13.86 16.34 -23.48
N ALA A 31 -12.85 17.21 -23.33
CA ALA A 31 -11.77 17.02 -22.36
C ALA A 31 -12.30 16.98 -20.92
N ARG A 32 -13.21 17.90 -20.55
CA ARG A 32 -13.85 17.87 -19.21
C ARG A 32 -14.65 16.60 -19.00
N ARG A 33 -15.41 16.15 -20.00
CA ARG A 33 -16.19 14.91 -19.90
C ARG A 33 -15.29 13.69 -19.79
N ALA A 34 -14.26 13.58 -20.61
CA ALA A 34 -13.28 12.48 -20.53
C ALA A 34 -12.58 12.45 -19.16
N TRP A 35 -12.20 13.61 -18.63
CA TRP A 35 -11.63 13.71 -17.30
C TRP A 35 -12.61 13.22 -16.22
N SER A 36 -13.86 13.67 -16.23
CA SER A 36 -14.90 13.26 -15.27
C SER A 36 -15.18 11.75 -15.34
N LEU A 37 -15.20 11.18 -16.54
CA LEU A 37 -15.36 9.73 -16.75
C LEU A 37 -14.17 8.95 -16.18
N LYS A 38 -12.92 9.39 -16.45
CA LYS A 38 -11.72 8.77 -15.88
C LYS A 38 -11.68 8.87 -14.35
N HIS A 39 -12.03 10.03 -13.79
CA HIS A 39 -12.15 10.21 -12.34
C HIS A 39 -13.20 9.26 -11.74
N THR A 40 -14.34 9.09 -12.42
CA THR A 40 -15.38 8.14 -12.01
C THR A 40 -14.90 6.69 -12.10
N ALA A 41 -14.20 6.32 -13.17
CA ALA A 41 -13.60 4.99 -13.34
C ALA A 41 -12.59 4.67 -12.22
N ASP A 42 -11.78 5.66 -11.82
CA ASP A 42 -10.81 5.53 -10.74
C ASP A 42 -11.45 5.42 -9.34
N SER A 43 -12.76 5.69 -9.20
CA SER A 43 -13.45 5.66 -7.90
C SER A 43 -13.54 4.26 -7.27
N ILE A 44 -13.19 3.20 -8.01
CA ILE A 44 -13.09 1.83 -7.51
C ILE A 44 -11.66 1.38 -7.19
N SER A 45 -10.65 2.20 -7.52
CA SER A 45 -9.24 1.86 -7.29
C SER A 45 -8.77 2.34 -5.93
N GLU A 46 -8.54 1.43 -4.99
CA GLU A 46 -8.22 1.74 -3.58
C GLU A 46 -6.94 2.59 -3.39
N THR A 47 -6.02 2.58 -4.36
CA THR A 47 -4.79 3.39 -4.35
C THR A 47 -4.96 4.76 -5.02
N SER A 48 -6.11 5.04 -5.65
CA SER A 48 -6.40 6.33 -6.30
C SER A 48 -6.89 7.38 -5.30
N HIS A 49 -6.58 8.66 -5.58
CA HIS A 49 -7.16 9.79 -4.88
C HIS A 49 -8.68 9.92 -5.10
N ALA A 50 -9.21 9.32 -6.17
CA ALA A 50 -10.63 9.32 -6.47
C ALA A 50 -11.40 8.19 -5.75
N PHE A 51 -10.73 7.29 -5.04
CA PHE A 51 -11.36 6.12 -4.44
C PHE A 51 -12.57 6.46 -3.57
N VAL A 52 -13.67 5.76 -3.78
CA VAL A 52 -14.93 5.89 -3.05
C VAL A 52 -15.30 4.56 -2.39
N LEU A 53 -15.47 3.52 -3.20
CA LEU A 53 -15.95 2.20 -2.77
C LEU A 53 -15.40 1.14 -3.73
N PRO A 54 -15.19 -0.12 -3.29
CA PRO A 54 -14.84 -1.20 -4.19
C PRO A 54 -15.97 -1.44 -5.21
N VAL A 55 -15.62 -1.97 -6.39
CA VAL A 55 -16.55 -2.17 -7.52
C VAL A 55 -17.88 -2.82 -7.12
N ALA A 56 -17.84 -3.84 -6.25
CA ALA A 56 -19.02 -4.56 -5.76
C ALA A 56 -20.03 -3.67 -5.03
N LEU A 57 -19.57 -2.60 -4.37
CA LEU A 57 -20.41 -1.65 -3.64
C LEU A 57 -20.68 -0.39 -4.47
N ARG A 58 -19.71 0.05 -5.29
CA ARG A 58 -19.85 1.24 -6.12
C ARG A 58 -21.01 1.12 -7.11
N SER A 59 -21.19 -0.05 -7.72
CA SER A 59 -22.32 -0.33 -8.62
C SER A 59 -23.68 -0.27 -7.91
N ARG A 60 -23.74 -0.61 -6.62
CA ARG A 60 -24.98 -0.53 -5.81
C ARG A 60 -25.34 0.91 -5.42
N ALA A 61 -24.34 1.77 -5.24
CA ALA A 61 -24.54 3.18 -4.96
C ALA A 61 -25.07 3.98 -6.17
N GLY A 62 -25.18 3.35 -7.35
CA GLY A 62 -25.72 3.95 -8.57
C GLY A 62 -24.71 4.80 -9.34
N GLY A 63 -24.99 5.02 -10.63
CA GLY A 63 -24.19 5.90 -11.50
C GLY A 63 -22.78 5.37 -11.80
N PHE A 64 -22.58 4.06 -11.76
CA PHE A 64 -21.30 3.43 -12.10
C PHE A 64 -21.53 2.15 -12.90
N ASP A 65 -21.15 2.18 -14.18
CA ASP A 65 -21.04 1.03 -15.07
C ASP A 65 -19.70 1.14 -15.81
N LYS A 66 -18.76 0.24 -15.49
CA LYS A 66 -17.40 0.26 -16.06
C LYS A 66 -17.44 0.21 -17.59
N THR A 67 -18.29 -0.64 -18.16
CA THR A 67 -18.39 -0.85 -19.61
C THR A 67 -18.99 0.37 -20.30
N GLU A 68 -19.99 1.00 -19.70
CA GLU A 68 -20.56 2.25 -20.23
C GLU A 68 -19.54 3.39 -20.22
N LEU A 69 -18.79 3.55 -19.11
CA LEU A 69 -17.74 4.56 -18.98
C LEU A 69 -16.64 4.38 -20.03
N GLU A 70 -16.14 3.15 -20.22
CA GLU A 70 -15.12 2.83 -21.23
C GLU A 70 -15.62 3.06 -22.66
N THR A 71 -16.88 2.70 -22.93
CA THR A 71 -17.51 2.94 -24.24
C THR A 71 -17.62 4.44 -24.53
N GLU A 72 -18.01 5.25 -23.54
CA GLU A 72 -18.11 6.70 -23.69
C GLU A 72 -16.72 7.34 -23.85
N LEU A 73 -15.71 6.89 -23.11
CA LEU A 73 -14.32 7.32 -23.27
C LEU A 73 -13.80 7.03 -24.69
N GLY A 74 -14.06 5.84 -25.22
CA GLY A 74 -13.70 5.49 -26.60
C GLY A 74 -14.37 6.40 -27.64
N LYS A 75 -15.65 6.75 -27.44
CA LYS A 75 -16.36 7.71 -28.32
C LYS A 75 -15.75 9.11 -28.26
N ILE A 76 -15.41 9.58 -27.06
CA ILE A 76 -14.77 10.90 -26.89
C ILE A 76 -13.40 10.92 -27.54
N GLN A 77 -12.60 9.86 -27.37
CA GLN A 77 -11.30 9.73 -28.03
C GLN A 77 -11.45 9.81 -29.56
N ALA A 78 -12.38 9.04 -30.13
CA ALA A 78 -12.65 9.08 -31.57
C ALA A 78 -13.12 10.47 -32.06
N GLU A 79 -13.95 11.19 -31.27
CA GLU A 79 -14.37 12.55 -31.62
C GLU A 79 -13.21 13.55 -31.58
N VAL A 80 -12.34 13.44 -30.57
CA VAL A 80 -11.12 14.25 -30.46
C VAL A 80 -10.16 13.97 -31.62
N ASP A 81 -9.96 12.71 -31.97
CA ASP A 81 -9.10 12.28 -33.08
C ASP A 81 -9.62 12.81 -34.41
N ASN A 82 -10.93 12.70 -34.68
CA ASN A 82 -11.54 13.26 -35.90
C ASN A 82 -11.34 14.79 -36.00
N ILE A 83 -11.54 15.52 -34.90
CA ILE A 83 -11.29 16.97 -34.86
C ILE A 83 -9.82 17.26 -35.15
N ALA A 84 -8.89 16.48 -34.59
CA ALA A 84 -7.48 16.62 -34.84
C ALA A 84 -7.14 16.34 -36.31
N PHE A 85 -7.62 15.24 -36.88
CA PHE A 85 -7.37 14.88 -38.28
C PHE A 85 -7.84 15.97 -39.25
N ASP A 86 -9.05 16.52 -39.03
CA ASP A 86 -9.57 17.63 -39.83
C ASP A 86 -8.68 18.88 -39.74
N LEU A 87 -8.19 19.21 -38.54
CA LEU A 87 -7.35 20.39 -38.30
C LEU A 87 -5.95 20.26 -38.90
N TYR A 88 -5.40 19.05 -38.92
CA TYR A 88 -4.10 18.76 -39.52
C TYR A 88 -4.18 18.39 -41.01
N ALA A 89 -5.40 18.34 -41.58
CA ALA A 89 -5.67 17.88 -42.93
C ALA A 89 -5.05 16.49 -43.22
N MET A 90 -5.13 15.59 -42.24
CA MET A 90 -4.62 14.23 -42.35
C MET A 90 -5.55 13.39 -43.23
N THR A 91 -4.98 12.56 -44.10
CA THR A 91 -5.74 11.61 -44.91
C THR A 91 -5.94 10.29 -44.15
N ASP A 92 -6.88 9.45 -44.58
CA ASP A 92 -7.10 8.12 -44.00
C ASP A 92 -5.81 7.27 -43.97
N ALA A 93 -4.93 7.45 -44.97
CA ALA A 93 -3.62 6.78 -45.03
C ALA A 93 -2.63 7.31 -43.97
N ASP A 94 -2.71 8.59 -43.59
CA ASP A 94 -1.92 9.16 -42.50
C ASP A 94 -2.45 8.70 -41.13
N CYS A 95 -3.76 8.48 -41.04
CA CYS A 95 -4.45 8.04 -39.82
C CYS A 95 -4.13 6.58 -39.48
N GLU A 96 -3.98 5.68 -40.45
CA GLU A 96 -3.55 4.30 -40.24
C GLU A 96 -2.11 4.21 -39.69
N VAL A 97 -1.23 5.14 -40.08
CA VAL A 97 0.15 5.21 -39.59
C VAL A 97 0.21 5.77 -38.16
N GLY A 98 -0.71 6.68 -37.80
CA GLY A 98 -0.79 7.29 -36.46
C GLY A 98 -1.60 6.50 -35.43
N SER A 99 -2.59 5.70 -35.86
CA SER A 99 -3.48 4.91 -34.99
C SER A 99 -2.94 3.53 -34.63
N GLY A 100 -1.76 3.15 -35.15
CA GLY A 100 -1.07 1.95 -34.71
C GLY A 100 -0.82 2.06 -33.21
N THR A 101 -1.37 1.11 -32.43
CA THR A 101 -0.99 0.93 -31.03
C THR A 101 0.52 0.99 -30.96
N VAL A 102 1.07 2.04 -30.35
CA VAL A 102 2.51 2.11 -30.17
C VAL A 102 2.84 1.08 -29.10
N ASN A 103 3.01 -0.18 -29.53
CA ASN A 103 3.67 -1.21 -28.76
C ASN A 103 5.05 -0.65 -28.47
N GLY A 104 5.22 -0.10 -27.27
CA GLY A 104 6.50 0.30 -26.72
C GLY A 104 7.37 -0.94 -26.66
N ASN A 105 8.08 -1.20 -27.76
CA ASN A 105 8.95 -2.36 -27.86
C ASN A 105 10.01 -2.20 -26.77
N GLU A 106 10.00 -3.19 -25.89
CA GLU A 106 10.76 -3.32 -24.67
C GLU A 106 12.22 -2.93 -24.88
N ILE A 107 12.69 -1.96 -24.09
CA ILE A 107 14.08 -1.96 -23.69
C ILE A 107 14.17 -3.08 -22.66
N VAL A 108 14.66 -4.24 -23.11
CA VAL A 108 15.08 -5.36 -22.27
C VAL A 108 16.22 -4.91 -21.34
N ASP A 109 15.88 -4.22 -20.26
CA ASP A 109 16.60 -4.37 -19.01
C ASP A 109 15.98 -5.57 -18.29
N ALA A 110 16.81 -6.56 -18.01
CA ALA A 110 16.41 -7.80 -17.36
C ALA A 110 15.94 -7.55 -15.92
N ASP A 111 14.67 -7.23 -15.76
CA ASP A 111 13.90 -7.40 -14.53
C ASP A 111 12.49 -7.84 -14.95
N GLU A 112 12.27 -9.16 -15.00
CA GLU A 112 10.96 -9.80 -15.24
C GLU A 112 9.95 -9.33 -14.18
N ASP A 113 8.96 -8.50 -14.57
CA ASP A 113 7.61 -8.30 -13.97
C ASP A 113 7.08 -6.84 -14.04
N ASP A 114 7.22 -6.11 -15.16
CA ASP A 114 6.57 -4.80 -15.32
C ASP A 114 5.78 -4.73 -16.65
N GLU A 115 4.77 -5.59 -16.79
CA GLU A 115 3.62 -5.21 -17.61
C GLU A 115 2.75 -4.26 -16.79
N GLU A 116 2.61 -3.02 -17.26
CA GLU A 116 1.73 -1.97 -16.73
C GLU A 116 0.24 -2.32 -16.97
N SER A 117 -0.18 -3.53 -16.62
CA SER A 117 -1.58 -3.94 -16.68
C SER A 117 -2.34 -3.33 -15.51
N GLU A 118 -3.44 -2.63 -15.82
CA GLU A 118 -4.47 -2.36 -14.83
C GLU A 118 -4.91 -3.71 -14.24
N LEU A 119 -4.55 -3.95 -12.98
CA LEU A 119 -4.89 -5.20 -12.33
C LEU A 119 -6.41 -5.28 -12.19
N GLU A 120 -7.04 -6.11 -13.01
CA GLU A 120 -8.42 -6.49 -12.80
C GLU A 120 -8.52 -7.30 -11.49
N VAL A 121 -8.85 -6.59 -10.42
CA VAL A 121 -9.09 -7.18 -9.11
C VAL A 121 -10.43 -7.91 -9.15
N PRO A 122 -10.47 -9.23 -8.82
CA PRO A 122 -11.73 -9.92 -8.63
C PRO A 122 -12.59 -9.15 -7.63
N SER A 123 -13.86 -8.93 -7.96
CA SER A 123 -14.76 -8.09 -7.15
C SER A 123 -14.80 -8.50 -5.66
N THR A 124 -14.68 -9.80 -5.38
CA THR A 124 -14.60 -10.36 -4.02
C THR A 124 -13.32 -9.98 -3.30
N ASP A 125 -12.15 -10.08 -3.94
CA ASP A 125 -10.86 -9.77 -3.31
C ASP A 125 -10.75 -8.27 -2.99
N GLY A 126 -11.21 -7.42 -3.91
CA GLY A 126 -11.27 -5.97 -3.69
C GLY A 126 -12.22 -5.59 -2.56
N LEU A 127 -13.36 -6.29 -2.44
CA LEU A 127 -14.30 -6.09 -1.34
C LEU A 127 -13.70 -6.53 0.01
N LEU A 128 -13.00 -7.68 0.05
CA LEU A 128 -12.33 -8.16 1.27
C LEU A 128 -11.18 -7.24 1.68
N ALA A 129 -10.37 -6.76 0.74
CA ALA A 129 -9.30 -5.80 1.01
C ALA A 129 -9.85 -4.46 1.53
N TRP A 130 -10.94 -3.96 0.95
CA TRP A 130 -11.65 -2.81 1.47
C TRP A 130 -12.17 -3.05 2.89
N ALA A 131 -12.76 -4.20 3.18
CA ALA A 131 -13.25 -4.55 4.52
C ALA A 131 -12.11 -4.62 5.56
N VAL A 132 -10.94 -5.14 5.18
CA VAL A 132 -9.72 -5.03 6.01
C VAL A 132 -9.35 -3.57 6.25
N GLY A 133 -9.45 -2.72 5.23
CA GLY A 133 -9.25 -1.28 5.39
C GLY A 133 -10.26 -0.62 6.34
N VAL A 134 -11.52 -1.01 6.31
CA VAL A 134 -12.53 -0.56 7.31
C VAL A 134 -12.15 -1.03 8.72
N ALA A 135 -11.73 -2.29 8.87
CA ALA A 135 -11.29 -2.85 10.16
C ALA A 135 -10.10 -2.07 10.77
N PHE A 136 -9.18 -1.59 9.93
CA PHE A 136 -8.06 -0.73 10.34
C PHE A 136 -8.39 0.77 10.43
N GLY A 137 -9.66 1.16 10.23
CA GLY A 137 -10.09 2.55 10.27
C GLY A 137 -9.57 3.40 9.11
N ARG A 138 -9.20 2.78 7.99
CA ARG A 138 -8.73 3.46 6.78
C ARG A 138 -9.89 3.97 5.93
N PHE A 139 -10.94 3.15 5.75
CA PHE A 139 -12.10 3.47 4.93
C PHE A 139 -13.34 3.73 5.76
N ASP A 140 -14.21 4.58 5.21
CA ASP A 140 -15.46 4.98 5.84
C ASP A 140 -16.61 4.05 5.41
N LEU A 141 -17.04 3.18 6.33
CA LEU A 141 -18.18 2.27 6.12
C LEU A 141 -19.48 3.02 5.77
N ARG A 142 -19.65 4.24 6.28
CA ARG A 142 -20.91 5.00 6.20
C ARG A 142 -21.30 5.38 4.78
N ILE A 143 -20.33 5.41 3.86
CA ILE A 143 -20.61 5.63 2.43
C ILE A 143 -21.28 4.39 1.83
N ALA A 144 -20.86 3.19 2.23
CA ALA A 144 -21.46 1.95 1.78
C ALA A 144 -22.84 1.69 2.38
N THR A 145 -23.10 2.12 3.63
CA THR A 145 -24.40 1.98 4.29
C THR A 145 -25.39 3.09 3.91
N GLY A 146 -24.92 4.16 3.27
CA GLY A 146 -25.73 5.32 2.90
C GLY A 146 -25.94 6.33 4.05
N GLU A 147 -25.33 6.11 5.21
CA GLU A 147 -25.32 7.08 6.32
C GLU A 147 -24.58 8.37 5.99
N ARG A 148 -23.62 8.31 5.06
CA ARG A 148 -22.90 9.46 4.53
C ARG A 148 -23.10 9.54 3.01
N PRO A 149 -23.52 10.70 2.47
CA PRO A 149 -23.64 10.87 1.03
C PRO A 149 -22.27 10.86 0.35
N LEU A 150 -22.26 10.48 -0.93
CA LEU A 150 -21.09 10.63 -1.80
C LEU A 150 -20.69 12.11 -1.87
N PRO A 151 -19.39 12.43 -1.72
CA PRO A 151 -18.90 13.77 -1.98
C PRO A 151 -19.18 14.20 -3.43
N PRO A 152 -19.35 15.50 -3.71
CA PRO A 152 -19.45 15.98 -5.08
C PRO A 152 -18.15 15.71 -5.84
N ASP A 153 -18.27 15.53 -7.16
CA ASP A 153 -17.11 15.38 -8.02
C ASP A 153 -16.26 16.67 -8.00
N PRO A 154 -14.92 16.56 -7.98
CA PRO A 154 -14.04 17.72 -8.09
C PRO A 154 -14.06 18.28 -9.52
N GLU A 155 -13.50 19.48 -9.70
CA GLU A 155 -13.15 20.02 -11.02
C GLU A 155 -11.72 19.63 -11.44
N PRO A 156 -11.40 19.58 -12.75
CA PRO A 156 -10.09 19.10 -13.24
C PRO A 156 -8.85 19.80 -12.69
N PHE A 157 -9.01 21.03 -12.20
CA PHE A 157 -7.92 21.87 -11.70
C PHE A 157 -8.00 22.12 -10.19
N ASP A 158 -8.91 21.45 -9.50
CA ASP A 158 -8.96 21.49 -8.04
C ASP A 158 -7.71 20.83 -7.44
N PRO A 159 -7.27 21.26 -6.25
CA PRO A 159 -6.15 20.63 -5.56
C PRO A 159 -6.44 19.16 -5.27
N LEU A 160 -5.44 18.29 -5.46
CA LEU A 160 -5.57 16.87 -5.14
C LEU A 160 -5.90 16.69 -3.65
N PRO A 161 -6.88 15.85 -3.30
CA PRO A 161 -7.26 15.66 -1.91
C PRO A 161 -6.19 14.84 -1.17
N THR A 162 -5.92 15.20 0.08
CA THR A 162 -4.98 14.48 0.94
C THR A 162 -5.46 13.08 1.29
N LYS A 163 -6.79 12.88 1.32
CA LYS A 163 -7.47 11.59 1.51
C LYS A 163 -8.51 11.41 0.42
N SER A 164 -8.65 10.19 -0.10
CA SER A 164 -9.69 9.91 -1.07
C SER A 164 -11.09 10.01 -0.44
N PRO A 165 -12.15 10.26 -1.23
CA PRO A 165 -13.54 10.34 -0.77
C PRO A 165 -13.97 9.18 0.14
N GLY A 166 -13.51 7.96 -0.16
CA GLY A 166 -13.82 6.72 0.55
C GLY A 166 -13.07 6.54 1.87
N MET A 167 -12.05 7.36 2.16
CA MET A 167 -11.29 7.27 3.40
C MET A 167 -12.02 7.88 4.59
N LEU A 168 -11.70 7.35 5.77
CA LEU A 168 -12.23 7.86 7.03
C LEU A 168 -11.76 9.32 7.25
N PRO A 169 -12.70 10.27 7.48
CA PRO A 169 -12.35 11.66 7.78
C PRO A 169 -11.53 11.80 9.07
N ASP A 170 -10.73 12.85 9.15
CA ASP A 170 -10.00 13.16 10.39
C ASP A 170 -10.96 13.43 11.55
N GLY A 171 -10.65 12.85 12.71
CA GLY A 171 -11.48 12.95 13.92
C GLY A 171 -12.75 12.09 13.91
N ALA A 172 -13.09 11.42 12.80
CA ALA A 172 -14.18 10.45 12.79
C ALA A 172 -13.80 9.18 13.56
N GLN A 173 -14.78 8.58 14.24
CA GLN A 173 -14.58 7.31 14.92
C GLN A 173 -14.47 6.18 13.88
N PRO A 174 -13.44 5.32 13.98
CA PRO A 174 -13.35 4.14 13.12
C PRO A 174 -14.45 3.14 13.48
N PHE A 175 -14.75 2.24 12.54
CA PHE A 175 -15.69 1.14 12.78
C PHE A 175 -15.24 0.27 13.95
N HIS A 176 -13.95 -0.09 13.98
CA HIS A 176 -13.33 -0.83 15.07
C HIS A 176 -12.24 0.01 15.72
N ALA A 177 -12.28 0.16 17.04
CA ALA A 177 -11.26 0.90 17.77
C ALA A 177 -10.05 0.00 18.04
N HIS A 178 -8.88 0.39 17.55
CA HIS A 178 -7.64 -0.39 17.71
C HIS A 178 -6.39 0.51 17.76
N GLN A 179 -5.29 -0.04 18.30
CA GLN A 179 -3.98 0.62 18.40
C GLN A 179 -3.04 0.25 17.24
N ALA A 180 -3.50 0.36 15.99
CA ALA A 180 -2.75 -0.02 14.79
C ALA A 180 -2.42 -1.53 14.66
N ILE A 181 -2.93 -2.38 15.55
CA ILE A 181 -2.69 -3.82 15.56
C ILE A 181 -4.04 -4.56 15.60
N LEU A 182 -4.20 -5.55 14.74
CA LEU A 182 -5.26 -6.56 14.81
C LEU A 182 -4.60 -7.95 14.82
N VAL A 183 -5.32 -8.99 15.26
CA VAL A 183 -4.79 -10.35 15.41
C VAL A 183 -5.62 -11.36 14.63
N ASP A 184 -5.00 -12.44 14.19
CA ASP A 184 -5.69 -13.62 13.68
C ASP A 184 -5.90 -14.62 14.82
N GLU A 185 -6.91 -14.39 15.64
CA GLU A 185 -7.23 -15.23 16.80
C GLU A 185 -8.73 -15.25 17.07
N GLN A 186 -9.36 -16.41 16.86
CA GLN A 186 -10.79 -16.57 17.08
C GLN A 186 -11.18 -16.27 18.53
N GLY A 187 -12.18 -15.40 18.70
CA GLY A 187 -12.70 -14.99 20.00
C GLY A 187 -11.94 -13.82 20.64
N HIS A 188 -10.85 -13.36 20.04
CA HIS A 188 -10.16 -12.14 20.48
C HIS A 188 -10.96 -10.89 20.06
N PRO A 189 -11.09 -9.84 20.89
CA PRO A 189 -11.82 -8.61 20.52
C PRO A 189 -11.25 -7.90 19.27
N HIS A 190 -9.97 -8.11 18.99
CA HIS A 190 -9.27 -7.58 17.83
C HIS A 190 -9.03 -8.63 16.73
N ASP A 191 -9.84 -9.70 16.68
CA ASP A 191 -9.78 -10.71 15.61
C ASP A 191 -10.14 -10.09 14.25
N LEU A 192 -9.15 -9.94 13.37
CA LEU A 192 -9.34 -9.30 12.06
C LEU A 192 -10.41 -10.01 11.23
N VAL A 193 -10.47 -11.34 11.31
CA VAL A 193 -11.46 -12.15 10.57
C VAL A 193 -12.87 -11.76 10.98
N HIS A 194 -13.14 -11.74 12.28
CA HIS A 194 -14.46 -11.41 12.82
C HIS A 194 -14.89 -10.00 12.42
N VAL A 195 -14.00 -9.02 12.55
CA VAL A 195 -14.29 -7.63 12.18
C VAL A 195 -14.60 -7.50 10.69
N VAL A 196 -13.88 -8.22 9.82
CA VAL A 196 -14.15 -8.25 8.37
C VAL A 196 -15.51 -8.87 8.07
N GLU A 197 -15.86 -9.98 8.71
CA GLU A 197 -17.17 -10.63 8.55
C GLU A 197 -18.32 -9.70 8.99
N GLU A 198 -18.16 -8.97 10.09
CA GLU A 198 -19.13 -7.97 10.55
C GLU A 198 -19.30 -6.84 9.53
N VAL A 199 -18.19 -6.30 8.99
CA VAL A 199 -18.23 -5.26 7.94
C VAL A 199 -19.00 -5.74 6.71
N LEU A 200 -18.72 -6.96 6.24
CA LEU A 200 -19.41 -7.54 5.09
C LEU A 200 -20.91 -7.74 5.35
N GLY A 201 -21.27 -8.18 6.55
CA GLY A 201 -22.65 -8.30 6.99
C GLY A 201 -23.40 -6.97 6.96
N LEU A 202 -22.79 -5.89 7.47
CA LEU A 202 -23.39 -4.56 7.51
C LEU A 202 -23.67 -3.98 6.13
N VAL A 203 -22.82 -4.26 5.15
CA VAL A 203 -23.05 -3.83 3.76
C VAL A 203 -23.95 -4.79 2.98
N ASN A 204 -24.50 -5.84 3.60
CA ASN A 204 -25.31 -6.87 2.96
C ASN A 204 -24.58 -7.55 1.78
N SER A 205 -23.31 -7.86 1.95
CA SER A 205 -22.52 -8.63 0.99
C SER A 205 -22.39 -10.09 1.43
N LEU A 206 -22.23 -11.01 0.48
CA LEU A 206 -21.98 -12.41 0.78
C LEU A 206 -20.66 -12.55 1.55
N VAL A 207 -20.71 -13.12 2.75
CA VAL A 207 -19.52 -13.48 3.51
C VAL A 207 -18.97 -14.79 2.92
N PRO A 208 -17.72 -14.82 2.42
CA PRO A 208 -17.11 -16.07 1.96
C PRO A 208 -17.01 -17.08 3.09
N ASP A 209 -17.14 -18.38 2.77
CA ASP A 209 -17.15 -19.46 3.76
C ASP A 209 -15.87 -19.57 4.61
N ASP A 210 -14.74 -19.04 4.13
CA ASP A 210 -13.44 -19.15 4.83
C ASP A 210 -12.57 -17.88 4.66
N VAL A 211 -13.03 -16.76 5.23
CA VAL A 211 -12.28 -15.48 5.26
C VAL A 211 -10.91 -15.65 5.93
N ARG A 212 -10.83 -16.48 6.99
CA ARG A 212 -9.58 -16.72 7.72
C ARG A 212 -8.51 -17.35 6.83
N ARG A 213 -8.85 -18.36 6.03
CA ARG A 213 -7.91 -18.95 5.06
C ARG A 213 -7.43 -17.95 4.04
N TRP A 214 -8.33 -17.13 3.48
CA TRP A 214 -7.96 -16.10 2.51
C TRP A 214 -6.97 -15.10 3.11
N LEU A 215 -7.24 -14.59 4.33
CA LEU A 215 -6.33 -13.69 5.04
C LEU A 215 -4.95 -14.31 5.28
N ARG A 216 -4.89 -15.60 5.66
CA ARG A 216 -3.63 -16.31 5.93
C ARG A 216 -2.81 -16.63 4.68
N LYS A 217 -3.46 -16.94 3.55
CA LYS A 217 -2.79 -17.50 2.37
C LYS A 217 -2.64 -16.52 1.21
N GLU A 218 -3.63 -15.68 0.98
CA GLU A 218 -3.81 -14.96 -0.28
C GLU A 218 -3.73 -13.44 -0.09
N PHE A 219 -4.31 -12.93 1.01
CA PHE A 219 -4.46 -11.49 1.21
C PHE A 219 -3.16 -10.70 1.13
N PHE A 220 -2.08 -11.12 1.80
CA PHE A 220 -0.85 -10.32 1.77
C PHE A 220 -0.19 -10.29 0.39
N ALA A 221 -0.25 -11.38 -0.37
CA ALA A 221 0.28 -11.42 -1.73
C ALA A 221 -0.56 -10.52 -2.67
N PHE A 222 -1.88 -10.61 -2.55
CA PHE A 222 -2.82 -9.72 -3.24
C PHE A 222 -2.54 -8.25 -2.90
N HIS A 223 -2.49 -7.92 -1.61
CA HIS A 223 -2.24 -6.57 -1.10
C HIS A 223 -0.88 -6.03 -1.53
N LEU A 224 0.18 -6.85 -1.44
CA LEU A 224 1.50 -6.46 -1.90
C LEU A 224 1.48 -6.10 -3.38
N LYS A 225 0.86 -6.93 -4.23
CA LYS A 225 0.74 -6.67 -5.67
C LYS A 225 -0.02 -5.37 -5.93
N PHE A 226 -1.17 -5.21 -5.27
CA PHE A 226 -2.05 -4.05 -5.44
C PHE A 226 -1.42 -2.73 -4.96
N TYR A 227 -0.55 -2.78 -3.95
CA TYR A 227 0.16 -1.63 -3.39
C TYR A 227 1.58 -1.43 -3.95
N SER A 228 1.86 -2.05 -5.09
CA SER A 228 3.14 -1.94 -5.77
C SER A 228 2.98 -1.28 -7.13
N LYS A 229 3.87 -0.33 -7.45
CA LYS A 229 3.93 0.30 -8.77
C LYS A 229 5.39 0.42 -9.21
N SER A 230 5.73 -0.21 -10.33
CA SER A 230 7.11 -0.37 -10.78
C SER A 230 8.00 -0.91 -9.64
N ARG A 231 9.15 -0.26 -9.41
CA ARG A 231 10.11 -0.60 -8.35
C ARG A 231 9.62 -0.29 -6.93
N ARG A 232 8.55 0.49 -6.76
CA ARG A 232 8.01 0.84 -5.44
C ARG A 232 7.10 -0.28 -4.95
N LYS A 233 7.49 -0.95 -3.87
CA LYS A 233 6.65 -1.93 -3.15
C LYS A 233 6.21 -1.33 -1.81
N ALA A 234 4.91 -1.09 -1.63
CA ALA A 234 4.41 -0.31 -0.47
C ALA A 234 3.16 -0.91 0.23
N PRO A 235 3.15 -2.22 0.60
CA PRO A 235 2.05 -2.79 1.34
C PRO A 235 1.88 -2.09 2.70
N VAL A 236 0.65 -1.73 3.07
CA VAL A 236 0.37 -1.03 4.34
C VAL A 236 -0.17 -1.90 5.49
N TYR A 237 -0.52 -3.17 5.23
CA TYR A 237 -0.97 -4.13 6.25
C TYR A 237 0.09 -5.22 6.35
N TRP A 238 0.69 -5.39 7.51
CA TRP A 238 1.88 -6.23 7.69
C TRP A 238 1.59 -7.42 8.59
N PRO A 239 1.55 -8.66 8.05
CA PRO A 239 1.43 -9.86 8.85
C PRO A 239 2.80 -10.25 9.40
N ILE A 240 3.03 -9.94 10.68
CA ILE A 240 4.14 -10.50 11.45
C ILE A 240 3.64 -11.75 12.17
N ALA A 241 4.35 -12.85 12.05
CA ALA A 241 3.86 -14.13 12.54
C ALA A 241 4.96 -15.00 13.13
N THR A 242 4.53 -15.97 13.94
CA THR A 242 5.33 -17.11 14.38
C THR A 242 5.92 -17.87 13.19
N VAL A 243 6.92 -18.72 13.44
CA VAL A 243 7.65 -19.43 12.37
C VAL A 243 6.71 -20.27 11.51
N SER A 244 5.78 -21.00 12.14
CA SER A 244 4.73 -21.78 11.46
C SER A 244 3.59 -20.93 10.86
N GLY A 245 3.46 -19.65 11.24
CA GLY A 245 2.31 -18.81 10.87
C GLY A 245 1.03 -19.12 11.67
N SER A 246 1.14 -19.90 12.75
CA SER A 246 0.05 -20.27 13.65
C SER A 246 -0.58 -19.10 14.40
N TYR A 247 0.20 -18.05 14.66
CA TYR A 247 -0.24 -16.82 15.30
C TYR A 247 0.30 -15.62 14.51
N THR A 248 -0.61 -14.74 14.08
CA THR A 248 -0.29 -13.59 13.22
C THR A 248 -0.86 -12.31 13.82
N LEU A 249 0.01 -11.30 13.97
CA LEU A 249 -0.39 -9.92 14.22
C LEU A 249 -0.31 -9.14 12.92
N TRP A 250 -1.35 -8.36 12.64
CA TRP A 250 -1.43 -7.48 11.50
C TRP A 250 -1.18 -6.04 11.96
N LEU A 251 -0.06 -5.47 11.52
CA LEU A 251 0.31 -4.09 11.82
C LEU A 251 -0.15 -3.15 10.71
N TYR A 252 -0.61 -1.95 11.07
CA TYR A 252 -1.02 -0.92 10.13
C TYR A 252 0.06 0.17 9.99
N TYR A 253 0.79 0.14 8.87
CA TYR A 253 1.93 1.03 8.58
C TYR A 253 1.65 2.53 8.85
N PRO A 254 0.54 3.12 8.38
CA PRO A 254 0.26 4.54 8.55
C PRO A 254 0.10 4.99 10.00
N ARG A 255 -0.08 4.06 10.95
CA ARG A 255 -0.21 4.35 12.39
C ARG A 255 0.92 3.75 13.23
N LEU A 256 2.02 3.31 12.60
CA LEU A 256 3.19 2.84 13.33
C LEU A 256 3.84 3.95 14.14
N SER A 257 4.41 3.56 15.26
CA SER A 257 5.18 4.42 16.15
C SER A 257 6.25 3.62 16.87
N GLY A 258 7.13 4.30 17.62
CA GLY A 258 8.09 3.62 18.49
C GLY A 258 7.45 2.77 19.60
N GLN A 259 6.13 2.89 19.83
CA GLN A 259 5.39 2.07 20.79
C GLN A 259 4.74 0.83 20.18
N THR A 260 4.69 0.69 18.85
CA THR A 260 3.97 -0.42 18.21
C THR A 260 4.50 -1.78 18.65
N LEU A 261 5.82 -1.98 18.70
CA LEU A 261 6.37 -3.29 19.09
C LEU A 261 6.12 -3.60 20.57
N TYR A 262 6.23 -2.60 21.46
CA TYR A 262 5.86 -2.75 22.87
C TYR A 262 4.39 -3.09 23.05
N THR A 263 3.50 -2.46 22.28
CA THR A 263 2.06 -2.74 22.28
C THR A 263 1.80 -4.18 21.81
N ALA A 264 2.44 -4.62 20.73
CA ALA A 264 2.35 -5.99 20.23
C ALA A 264 2.76 -7.02 21.31
N ILE A 265 3.81 -6.72 22.07
CA ILE A 265 4.29 -7.58 23.15
C ILE A 265 3.31 -7.59 24.33
N ASN A 266 3.00 -6.43 24.88
CA ASN A 266 2.29 -6.29 26.16
C ASN A 266 0.79 -6.62 26.05
N ASP A 267 0.16 -6.25 24.94
CA ASP A 267 -1.29 -6.29 24.80
C ASP A 267 -1.77 -7.53 24.03
N PHE A 268 -0.88 -8.20 23.29
CA PHE A 268 -1.24 -9.37 22.48
C PHE A 268 -0.42 -10.62 22.86
N ILE A 269 0.91 -10.54 22.83
CA ILE A 269 1.74 -11.75 23.00
C ILE A 269 1.82 -12.23 24.45
N GLU A 270 2.06 -11.34 25.41
CA GLU A 270 2.13 -11.69 26.84
C GLU A 270 0.79 -12.24 27.38
N PRO A 271 -0.37 -11.64 27.08
CA PRO A 271 -1.67 -12.23 27.44
C PRO A 271 -1.87 -13.61 26.82
N LYS A 272 -1.49 -13.80 25.55
CA LYS A 272 -1.61 -15.08 24.87
C LYS A 272 -0.70 -16.15 25.49
N LEU A 273 0.55 -15.80 25.82
CA LEU A 273 1.49 -16.69 26.52
C LEU A 273 0.93 -17.13 27.88
N LYS A 274 0.34 -16.20 28.65
CA LYS A 274 -0.31 -16.54 29.92
C LYS A 274 -1.49 -17.50 29.74
N GLN A 275 -2.32 -17.29 28.71
CA GLN A 275 -3.41 -18.21 28.38
C GLN A 275 -2.88 -19.59 28.02
N LEU A 276 -1.89 -19.68 27.13
CA LEU A 276 -1.29 -20.95 26.72
C LEU A 276 -0.65 -21.69 27.89
N GLY A 277 0.04 -21.00 28.78
CA GLY A 277 0.62 -21.60 29.98
C GLY A 277 -0.44 -22.23 30.91
N ASN A 278 -1.62 -21.60 31.00
CA ASN A 278 -2.76 -22.18 31.74
C ASN A 278 -3.30 -23.43 31.02
N ASP A 279 -3.51 -23.37 29.70
CA ASP A 279 -4.03 -24.48 28.90
C ASP A 279 -3.08 -25.70 28.94
N VAL A 280 -1.77 -25.45 28.81
CA VAL A 280 -0.71 -26.45 28.97
C VAL A 280 -0.74 -27.05 30.37
N THR A 281 -0.92 -26.23 31.42
CA THR A 281 -1.02 -26.72 32.81
C THR A 281 -2.25 -27.60 33.02
N VAL A 282 -3.40 -27.24 32.47
CA VAL A 282 -4.63 -28.05 32.52
C VAL A 282 -4.41 -29.42 31.89
N LEU A 283 -3.87 -29.47 30.67
CA LEU A 283 -3.57 -30.73 29.99
C LEU A 283 -2.46 -31.52 30.71
N ARG A 284 -1.46 -30.85 31.27
CA ARG A 284 -0.40 -31.50 32.07
C ARG A 284 -1.00 -32.21 33.28
N ASN A 285 -1.92 -31.56 33.98
CA ASN A 285 -2.59 -32.10 35.17
C ASN A 285 -3.50 -33.31 34.88
N LYS A 286 -4.02 -33.45 33.64
CA LYS A 286 -4.72 -34.67 33.22
C LYS A 286 -3.81 -35.91 33.24
N GLY A 287 -2.48 -35.74 33.14
CA GLY A 287 -1.52 -36.85 33.26
C GLY A 287 -1.85 -38.02 32.32
N THR A 288 -1.99 -39.22 32.89
CA THR A 288 -2.34 -40.45 32.16
C THR A 288 -3.80 -40.53 31.70
N ALA A 289 -4.67 -39.60 32.12
CA ALA A 289 -6.05 -39.51 31.68
C ALA A 289 -6.23 -38.72 30.37
N ARG A 290 -5.13 -38.25 29.74
CA ARG A 290 -5.19 -37.60 28.44
C ARG A 290 -5.65 -38.59 27.38
N SER A 291 -6.61 -38.15 26.56
CA SER A 291 -6.92 -38.83 25.31
C SER A 291 -5.81 -38.60 24.28
N ARG A 292 -5.88 -39.34 23.16
CA ARG A 292 -5.02 -39.07 21.99
C ARG A 292 -5.15 -37.64 21.46
N ASP A 293 -6.36 -37.08 21.53
CA ASP A 293 -6.61 -35.70 21.11
C ASP A 293 -6.03 -34.69 22.10
N ASP A 294 -6.09 -34.98 23.42
CA ASP A 294 -5.44 -34.18 24.46
C ASP A 294 -3.90 -34.19 24.28
N GLU A 295 -3.29 -35.32 23.91
CA GLU A 295 -1.86 -35.42 23.62
C GLU A 295 -1.46 -34.58 22.41
N LYS A 296 -2.21 -34.68 21.30
CA LYS A 296 -1.98 -33.88 20.10
C LYS A 296 -2.14 -32.38 20.38
N GLN A 297 -3.15 -32.00 21.15
CA GLN A 297 -3.37 -30.61 21.54
C GLN A 297 -2.25 -30.10 22.45
N PHE A 298 -1.78 -30.94 23.38
CA PHE A 298 -0.67 -30.60 24.28
C PHE A 298 0.62 -30.31 23.50
N GLU A 299 0.99 -31.18 22.54
CA GLU A 299 2.16 -30.96 21.67
C GLU A 299 2.03 -29.68 20.84
N ALA A 300 0.84 -29.43 20.27
CA ALA A 300 0.57 -28.22 19.49
C ALA A 300 0.68 -26.94 20.34
N LEU A 301 0.18 -26.96 21.56
CA LEU A 301 0.26 -25.82 22.49
C LEU A 301 1.70 -25.56 22.94
N GLN A 302 2.48 -26.61 23.24
CA GLN A 302 3.90 -26.46 23.57
C GLN A 302 4.71 -25.88 22.40
N THR A 303 4.43 -26.34 21.18
CA THR A 303 5.06 -25.79 19.97
C THR A 303 4.73 -24.32 19.80
N LEU A 304 3.44 -23.95 19.93
CA LEU A 304 3.00 -22.56 19.82
C LEU A 304 3.58 -21.67 20.93
N GLU A 305 3.67 -22.17 22.16
CA GLU A 305 4.28 -21.46 23.29
C GLU A 305 5.74 -21.09 23.00
N LEU A 306 6.53 -22.04 22.51
CA LEU A 306 7.93 -21.80 22.11
C LEU A 306 8.01 -20.77 20.97
N GLU A 307 7.20 -20.91 19.92
CA GLU A 307 7.20 -19.96 18.81
C GLU A 307 6.79 -18.54 19.24
N LEU A 308 5.85 -18.41 20.19
CA LEU A 308 5.44 -17.11 20.72
C LEU A 308 6.52 -16.48 21.60
N ILE A 309 7.25 -17.28 22.37
CA ILE A 309 8.44 -16.81 23.11
C ILE A 309 9.48 -16.28 22.13
N GLU A 310 9.77 -17.00 21.04
CA GLU A 310 10.70 -16.54 20.00
C GLU A 310 10.23 -15.24 19.33
N LEU A 311 8.95 -15.14 19.01
CA LEU A 311 8.35 -13.92 18.45
C LEU A 311 8.49 -12.75 19.43
N ARG A 312 8.13 -12.95 20.70
CA ARG A 312 8.27 -11.95 21.76
C ARG A 312 9.71 -11.48 21.92
N ASP A 313 10.64 -12.41 22.05
CA ASP A 313 12.04 -12.10 22.32
C ASP A 313 12.68 -11.36 21.13
N THR A 314 12.28 -11.72 19.91
CA THR A 314 12.66 -10.98 18.68
C THR A 314 12.12 -9.55 18.71
N LEU A 315 10.85 -9.35 19.07
CA LEU A 315 10.26 -8.01 19.17
C LEU A 315 10.90 -7.19 20.29
N LEU A 316 11.19 -7.80 21.45
CA LEU A 316 11.83 -7.14 22.59
C LEU A 316 13.25 -6.69 22.23
N LYS A 317 13.97 -7.47 21.42
CA LYS A 317 15.29 -7.09 20.92
C LYS A 317 15.23 -5.88 19.98
N LEU A 318 14.19 -5.76 19.17
CA LEU A 318 14.05 -4.69 18.19
C LEU A 318 13.45 -3.40 18.77
N ALA A 319 12.52 -3.53 19.73
CA ALA A 319 11.71 -2.43 20.24
C ALA A 319 12.49 -1.20 20.76
N PRO A 320 13.63 -1.33 21.47
CA PRO A 320 14.35 -0.16 21.97
C PRO A 320 14.87 0.77 20.86
N THR A 321 15.25 0.20 19.72
CA THR A 321 15.85 0.91 18.59
C THR A 321 14.85 1.21 17.48
N TYR A 322 13.74 0.47 17.43
CA TYR A 322 12.74 0.62 16.38
C TYR A 322 11.87 1.87 16.59
N LYS A 323 12.25 2.97 15.92
CA LYS A 323 11.47 4.21 15.86
C LYS A 323 11.20 4.54 14.38
N PRO A 324 10.12 4.00 13.79
CA PRO A 324 9.83 4.19 12.37
C PRO A 324 9.48 5.66 12.08
N ASN A 325 9.90 6.14 10.90
CA ASN A 325 9.47 7.41 10.32
C ASN A 325 8.81 7.12 8.96
N HIS A 326 7.64 7.69 8.71
CA HIS A 326 6.90 7.50 7.46
C HIS A 326 7.64 8.03 6.23
N ASP A 327 8.52 9.02 6.41
CA ASP A 327 9.35 9.58 5.33
C ASP A 327 10.43 8.60 4.83
N ASP A 328 10.79 7.60 5.65
CA ASP A 328 11.73 6.53 5.24
C ASP A 328 11.07 5.56 4.24
N GLY A 329 9.74 5.59 4.13
CA GLY A 329 8.96 4.70 3.28
C GLY A 329 8.75 3.29 3.86
N VAL A 330 7.82 2.57 3.24
CA VAL A 330 7.31 1.27 3.70
C VAL A 330 8.41 0.21 3.78
N GLN A 331 9.22 0.07 2.73
CA GLN A 331 10.23 -0.98 2.62
C GLN A 331 11.32 -0.84 3.68
N ILE A 332 11.84 0.38 3.90
CA ILE A 332 12.85 0.66 4.94
C ILE A 332 12.24 0.45 6.32
N SER A 333 11.04 0.98 6.57
CA SER A 333 10.35 0.83 7.86
C SER A 333 10.06 -0.62 8.25
N ALA A 334 9.81 -1.50 7.27
CA ALA A 334 9.57 -2.92 7.50
C ALA A 334 10.86 -3.75 7.58
N ALA A 335 12.00 -3.23 7.10
CA ALA A 335 13.25 -3.99 6.97
C ALA A 335 13.72 -4.67 8.28
N PRO A 336 13.72 -4.03 9.47
CA PRO A 336 14.13 -4.70 10.70
C PRO A 336 13.26 -5.90 11.08
N LEU A 337 12.01 -5.93 10.61
CA LEU A 337 11.01 -6.96 10.91
C LEU A 337 11.06 -8.12 9.90
N TRP A 338 11.99 -8.12 8.95
CA TRP A 338 12.11 -9.16 7.91
C TRP A 338 12.04 -10.63 8.41
N PRO A 339 12.58 -11.00 9.60
CA PRO A 339 12.50 -12.38 10.06
C PRO A 339 11.07 -12.84 10.41
N LEU A 340 10.16 -11.87 10.62
CA LEU A 340 8.80 -12.11 11.11
C LEU A 340 7.76 -12.27 9.99
N PHE A 341 8.08 -11.86 8.76
CA PHE A 341 7.21 -12.04 7.60
C PHE A 341 7.29 -13.46 7.04
N ARG A 342 6.13 -14.05 6.69
CA ARG A 342 6.07 -15.40 6.10
C ARG A 342 6.06 -15.41 4.57
N HIS A 343 5.68 -14.30 3.94
CA HIS A 343 5.70 -14.16 2.48
C HIS A 343 7.14 -14.06 1.95
N LYS A 344 7.62 -15.13 1.30
CA LYS A 344 9.05 -15.31 0.96
C LYS A 344 9.65 -14.22 0.06
N PRO A 345 8.99 -13.77 -1.03
CA PRO A 345 9.53 -12.69 -1.85
C PRO A 345 9.72 -11.39 -1.07
N TRP A 346 8.73 -11.02 -0.25
CA TRP A 346 8.78 -9.82 0.58
C TRP A 346 9.84 -9.94 1.68
N GLN A 347 9.89 -11.08 2.36
CA GLN A 347 10.92 -11.38 3.35
C GLN A 347 12.34 -11.24 2.78
N LYS A 348 12.58 -11.76 1.57
CA LYS A 348 13.87 -11.64 0.89
C LYS A 348 14.21 -10.18 0.58
N LEU A 349 13.27 -9.44 -0.02
CA LEU A 349 13.45 -8.02 -0.33
C LEU A 349 13.80 -7.20 0.93
N LEU A 350 13.09 -7.43 2.03
CA LEU A 350 13.35 -6.75 3.30
C LEU A 350 14.70 -7.13 3.90
N LYS A 351 15.10 -8.40 3.81
CA LYS A 351 16.43 -8.85 4.26
C LYS A 351 17.55 -8.16 3.46
N ASP A 352 17.39 -8.05 2.15
CA ASP A 352 18.37 -7.38 1.28
C ASP A 352 18.40 -5.87 1.58
N THR A 353 17.24 -5.27 1.87
CA THR A 353 17.14 -3.86 2.31
C THR A 353 17.83 -3.64 3.65
N TRP A 354 17.65 -4.56 4.60
CA TRP A 354 18.31 -4.53 5.89
C TRP A 354 19.83 -4.60 5.76
N ALA A 355 20.34 -5.48 4.87
CA ALA A 355 21.77 -5.56 4.60
C ALA A 355 22.34 -4.27 3.97
N LYS A 356 21.56 -3.56 3.15
CA LYS A 356 21.93 -2.26 2.60
C LYS A 356 21.92 -1.14 3.66
N LEU A 357 20.94 -1.15 4.58
CA LEU A 357 20.93 -0.29 5.76
C LEU A 357 22.17 -0.51 6.64
N GLU A 358 22.55 -1.77 6.88
CA GLU A 358 23.77 -2.14 7.60
C GLU A 358 25.04 -1.61 6.94
N LYS A 359 25.07 -1.53 5.60
CA LYS A 359 26.21 -0.99 4.82
C LYS A 359 26.26 0.53 4.75
N GLY A 360 25.13 1.21 4.98
CA GLY A 360 25.03 2.68 4.92
C GLY A 360 24.42 3.24 3.62
N ASP A 361 23.92 2.38 2.72
CA ASP A 361 23.32 2.80 1.45
C ASP A 361 22.05 3.67 1.63
N TYR A 362 21.46 3.62 2.83
CA TYR A 362 20.25 4.34 3.22
C TYR A 362 20.48 5.24 4.44
N ASP A 363 21.68 5.80 4.60
CA ASP A 363 21.99 6.66 5.75
C ASP A 363 21.09 7.91 5.82
N TRP A 364 20.43 8.31 4.72
CA TRP A 364 19.41 9.36 4.69
C TRP A 364 18.15 9.02 5.50
N ALA A 365 17.87 7.74 5.75
CA ALA A 365 16.69 7.30 6.49
C ALA A 365 16.85 7.52 8.00
N HIS A 366 15.80 7.99 8.66
CA HIS A 366 15.77 8.18 10.11
C HIS A 366 15.95 6.86 10.87
N LEU A 367 15.45 5.76 10.31
CA LEU A 367 15.67 4.44 10.85
C LEU A 367 17.16 4.08 10.90
N ALA A 368 17.96 4.46 9.89
CA ALA A 368 19.40 4.24 9.90
C ALA A 368 20.07 5.01 11.06
N MET A 369 19.64 6.25 11.32
CA MET A 369 20.11 7.06 12.44
C MET A 369 19.79 6.43 13.81
N ASN A 370 18.69 5.70 13.94
CA ASN A 370 18.37 4.98 15.19
C ASN A 370 19.31 3.80 15.44
N TYR A 371 19.66 3.03 14.40
CA TYR A 371 20.49 1.83 14.50
C TYR A 371 22.00 2.10 14.48
N TRP A 372 22.46 3.12 13.74
CA TRP A 372 23.88 3.47 13.57
C TRP A 372 24.13 4.98 13.72
N PRO A 373 23.80 5.58 14.88
CA PRO A 373 23.87 7.04 15.05
C PRO A 373 25.28 7.60 14.85
N GLU A 374 26.33 6.91 15.28
CA GLU A 374 27.72 7.38 15.12
C GLU A 374 28.12 7.45 13.65
N ARG A 375 27.78 6.43 12.85
CA ARG A 375 28.08 6.37 11.41
C ARG A 375 27.36 7.50 10.67
N VAL A 376 26.07 7.64 10.90
CA VAL A 376 25.24 8.64 10.20
C VAL A 376 25.69 10.05 10.55
N ARG A 377 26.00 10.33 11.83
CA ARG A 377 26.53 11.64 12.27
C ARG A 377 27.88 11.97 11.63
N GLU A 378 28.76 10.99 11.46
CA GLU A 378 30.04 11.22 10.79
C GLU A 378 29.83 11.60 9.31
N ASN A 379 28.93 10.90 8.62
CA ASN A 379 28.60 11.19 7.23
C ASN A 379 27.94 12.58 7.05
N CYS A 380 27.16 13.06 8.03
CA CYS A 380 26.57 14.41 8.01
C CYS A 380 27.62 15.53 7.98
N LYS A 381 28.85 15.29 8.44
CA LYS A 381 29.90 16.33 8.44
C LYS A 381 30.34 16.72 7.03
N THR A 382 30.23 15.80 6.07
CA THR A 382 30.73 15.98 4.70
C THR A 382 29.63 15.96 3.64
N ASP A 383 28.44 15.45 3.96
CA ASP A 383 27.26 15.47 3.09
C ASP A 383 26.18 16.42 3.65
N LYS A 384 25.98 17.54 2.94
CA LYS A 384 25.00 18.57 3.32
C LYS A 384 23.56 18.07 3.21
N SER A 385 23.25 17.26 2.20
CA SER A 385 21.89 16.74 2.00
C SER A 385 21.53 15.78 3.12
N LEU A 386 22.49 14.95 3.52
CA LEU A 386 22.34 14.05 4.66
C LEU A 386 22.19 14.80 5.98
N ALA A 387 22.99 15.85 6.19
CA ALA A 387 22.87 16.71 7.37
C ALA A 387 21.48 17.36 7.47
N ILE A 388 20.94 17.86 6.35
CA ILE A 388 19.58 18.42 6.29
C ILE A 388 18.53 17.35 6.60
N ALA A 389 18.67 16.14 6.06
CA ALA A 389 17.72 15.06 6.29
C ALA A 389 17.57 14.70 7.78
N HIS A 390 18.64 14.86 8.57
CA HIS A 390 18.65 14.56 10.01
C HIS A 390 18.54 15.79 10.92
N GLY A 391 18.47 17.01 10.37
CA GLY A 391 18.48 18.26 11.14
C GLY A 391 19.80 18.49 11.90
N LEU A 392 20.92 18.09 11.30
CA LEU A 392 22.29 18.17 11.84
C LEU A 392 23.19 19.09 11.00
N GLU A 393 22.64 20.12 10.38
CA GLU A 393 23.39 21.06 9.54
C GLU A 393 24.50 21.80 10.29
N ASP A 394 24.40 21.89 11.62
CA ASP A 394 25.43 22.45 12.50
C ASP A 394 26.73 21.62 12.50
N LEU A 395 26.64 20.32 12.19
CA LEU A 395 27.80 19.43 12.09
C LEU A 395 28.49 19.49 10.72
N TYR A 396 27.82 20.04 9.69
CA TYR A 396 28.34 20.07 8.34
C TYR A 396 29.51 21.06 8.19
N VAL A 397 30.60 20.59 7.59
CA VAL A 397 31.78 21.41 7.30
C VAL A 397 31.93 21.54 5.79
N GLU A 398 31.76 22.76 5.27
CA GLU A 398 31.94 23.03 3.85
C GLU A 398 33.41 22.78 3.46
N LEU A 399 33.63 21.78 2.61
CA LEU A 399 34.96 21.49 2.08
C LEU A 399 35.40 22.66 1.20
N THR A 400 36.29 23.51 1.71
CA THR A 400 36.96 24.53 0.91
C THR A 400 37.69 23.82 -0.23
N LYS A 401 37.20 23.96 -1.46
CA LYS A 401 37.93 23.54 -2.65
C LYS A 401 39.24 24.32 -2.68
N THR A 402 40.33 23.72 -2.21
CA THR A 402 41.66 24.21 -2.51
C THR A 402 41.80 24.15 -4.02
N SER A 403 41.85 25.33 -4.65
CA SER A 403 42.14 25.52 -6.05
C SER A 403 43.40 24.71 -6.40
N GLY A 404 43.21 23.56 -7.03
CA GLY A 404 44.29 22.75 -7.57
C GLY A 404 45.10 23.64 -8.50
N GLY A 405 46.34 23.91 -8.11
CA GLY A 405 47.27 24.72 -8.88
C GLY A 405 47.39 24.12 -10.28
N ALA A 406 47.01 24.92 -11.29
CA ALA A 406 47.39 24.66 -12.66
C ALA A 406 48.93 24.63 -12.70
N LYS A 407 49.51 23.44 -12.91
CA LYS A 407 50.91 23.33 -13.30
C LYS A 407 51.03 23.97 -14.68
N LYS A 408 51.75 25.10 -14.73
CA LYS A 408 52.24 25.73 -15.94
C LYS A 408 53.23 24.84 -16.67
#